data_AF-A0A1L7I2B3-F1
#
_entry.id   AF-A0A1L7I2B3-F1
#
_cell.length_a   1.000
_cell.length_b   1.000
_cell.length_c   1.000
_cell.angle_alpha   90.00
_cell.angle_beta   90.00
_cell.angle_gamma   90.00
#
_symmetry.space_group_name_H-M   'P 1'
#
loop_
_entity.id
_entity.type
_entity.pdbx_description
1 polymer ?
#
loop_
_entity_poly.entity_id
_entity_poly.type
_entity_poly.pdbx_seq_one_letter_code
_entity_poly.pdbx_strand_id
1 'polypeptide(L)'
;MEYQIAEQNGEYFFNGNYYLSKGVTSNIPNKEIAEILNFTRKLVKQHNGIDYLQTFYSIDQDCKLFFIDNLNTEMIESGGFSVSDNYATLILSSEY
;
A
#
# COMPACT_ATOMS: atom_id res chain seq x y z
N MET A 1 -9.54 -10.00 7.25
CA MET A 1 -8.71 -9.74 6.06
C MET A 1 -7.83 -10.92 5.71
N GLU A 2 -7.69 -11.15 4.42
CA GLU A 2 -6.68 -12.03 3.86
C GLU A 2 -5.65 -11.21 3.07
N TYR A 3 -4.39 -11.59 3.16
CA TYR A 3 -3.28 -10.98 2.45
C TYR A 3 -2.75 -11.95 1.40
N GLN A 4 -2.56 -11.48 0.16
CA GLN A 4 -1.95 -12.24 -0.92
C GLN A 4 -0.50 -11.80 -1.10
N ILE A 5 0.43 -12.76 -1.06
CA ILE A 5 1.87 -12.50 -1.19
C ILE A 5 2.17 -11.93 -2.58
N ALA A 6 2.85 -10.79 -2.63
CA ALA A 6 3.38 -10.23 -3.86
C ALA A 6 4.68 -10.96 -4.30
N GLU A 7 4.84 -11.22 -5.59
CA GLU A 7 5.98 -11.93 -6.17
C GLU A 7 6.99 -10.94 -6.79
N GLN A 8 7.95 -10.38 -6.00
CA GLN A 8 9.19 -9.78 -6.51
C GLN A 8 10.15 -9.21 -5.44
N ASN A 9 11.36 -8.82 -5.89
CA ASN A 9 12.43 -8.19 -5.11
C ASN A 9 11.96 -6.87 -4.47
N GLY A 10 12.30 -6.68 -3.19
CA GLY A 10 11.78 -5.59 -2.39
C GLY A 10 12.52 -4.25 -2.58
N GLU A 11 11.96 -3.38 -3.41
CA GLU A 11 12.52 -2.03 -3.66
C GLU A 11 11.61 -0.89 -3.16
N TYR A 12 10.41 -1.23 -2.68
CA TYR A 12 9.42 -0.28 -2.19
C TYR A 12 9.26 -0.37 -0.68
N PHE A 13 9.09 0.80 -0.04
CA PHE A 13 9.18 0.94 1.42
C PHE A 13 7.92 1.52 2.06
N PHE A 14 6.96 1.99 1.26
CA PHE A 14 5.71 2.58 1.71
C PHE A 14 5.97 3.64 2.78
N ASN A 15 6.96 4.52 2.56
CA ASN A 15 7.45 5.46 3.57
C ASN A 15 6.97 6.91 3.36
N GLY A 16 6.22 7.15 2.29
CA GLY A 16 5.60 8.42 1.97
C GLY A 16 4.30 8.71 2.73
N ASN A 17 3.61 9.76 2.30
CA ASN A 17 2.24 10.03 2.75
C ASN A 17 1.28 8.93 2.28
N TYR A 18 0.18 8.72 2.99
CA TYR A 18 -0.82 7.74 2.57
C TYR A 18 -2.12 8.42 2.18
N TYR A 19 -2.64 8.04 1.02
CA TYR A 19 -3.96 8.47 0.54
C TYR A 19 -4.92 7.29 0.50
N LEU A 20 -6.19 7.57 0.72
CA LEU A 20 -7.27 6.60 0.70
C LEU A 20 -8.26 7.03 -0.38
N SER A 21 -8.70 6.10 -1.21
CA SER A 21 -9.77 6.39 -2.15
C SER A 21 -11.10 6.68 -1.42
N LYS A 22 -12.04 7.28 -2.14
CA LYS A 22 -13.40 7.49 -1.63
C LYS A 22 -14.08 6.15 -1.32
N GLY A 23 -13.90 5.14 -2.18
CA GLY A 23 -14.44 3.81 -1.94
C GLY A 23 -13.90 3.18 -0.66
N VAL A 24 -12.59 3.31 -0.39
CA VAL A 24 -11.99 2.79 0.86
C VAL A 24 -12.58 3.48 2.08
N THR A 25 -12.60 4.81 2.11
CA THR A 25 -13.12 5.57 3.25
C THR A 25 -14.63 5.40 3.48
N SER A 26 -15.37 5.02 2.44
CA SER A 26 -16.82 4.81 2.54
C SER A 26 -17.21 3.39 2.93
N ASN A 27 -16.39 2.39 2.59
CA ASN A 27 -16.75 0.97 2.73
C ASN A 27 -15.93 0.23 3.78
N ILE A 28 -14.68 0.66 4.05
CA ILE A 28 -13.77 -0.07 4.93
C ILE A 28 -13.71 0.59 6.31
N PRO A 29 -13.92 -0.17 7.40
CA PRO A 29 -13.75 0.35 8.75
C PRO A 29 -12.35 0.91 9.00
N ASN A 30 -12.26 2.07 9.66
CA ASN A 30 -10.97 2.70 10.00
C ASN A 30 -9.99 1.77 10.74
N LYS A 31 -10.52 0.84 11.54
CA LYS A 31 -9.71 -0.16 12.24
C LYS A 31 -8.99 -1.09 11.26
N GLU A 32 -9.70 -1.59 10.24
CA GLU A 32 -9.14 -2.48 9.22
C GLU A 32 -8.13 -1.74 8.35
N ILE A 33 -8.42 -0.49 7.98
CA ILE A 33 -7.45 0.40 7.30
C ILE A 33 -6.16 0.51 8.13
N ALA A 34 -6.27 0.78 9.43
CA ALA A 34 -5.10 0.86 10.30
C ALA A 34 -4.34 -0.48 10.40
N GLU A 35 -5.03 -1.61 10.37
CA GLU A 35 -4.42 -2.94 10.34
C GLU A 35 -3.64 -3.18 9.04
N ILE A 36 -4.18 -2.80 7.87
CA ILE A 36 -3.48 -2.84 6.56
C ILE A 36 -2.18 -2.06 6.63
N LEU A 37 -2.24 -0.80 7.10
CA LEU A 37 -1.07 0.08 7.15
C LEU A 37 0.00 -0.46 8.10
N ASN A 38 -0.42 -0.94 9.28
CA ASN A 38 0.51 -1.50 10.26
C ASN A 38 1.12 -2.83 9.79
N PHE A 39 0.33 -3.68 9.13
CA PHE A 39 0.81 -4.92 8.54
C PHE A 39 1.87 -4.63 7.47
N THR A 40 1.58 -3.74 6.53
CA THR A 40 2.50 -3.38 5.44
C THR A 40 3.81 -2.83 5.99
N ARG A 41 3.77 -1.94 6.99
CA ARG A 41 4.98 -1.43 7.65
C ARG A 41 5.82 -2.52 8.32
N LYS A 42 5.19 -3.53 8.91
CA LYS A 42 5.91 -4.69 9.48
C LYS A 42 6.54 -5.54 8.39
N LEU A 43 5.80 -5.77 7.31
CA LEU A 43 6.26 -6.55 6.16
C LEU A 43 7.48 -5.90 5.49
N VAL A 44 7.42 -4.60 5.20
CA VAL A 44 8.57 -3.81 4.69
C VAL A 44 9.80 -4.01 5.56
N LYS A 45 9.65 -3.89 6.90
CA LYS A 45 10.78 -4.05 7.83
C LYS A 45 11.33 -5.47 7.85
N GLN A 46 10.47 -6.48 7.75
CA GLN A 46 10.87 -7.88 7.78
C GLN A 46 11.63 -8.28 6.51
N HIS A 47 11.23 -7.74 5.36
CA HIS A 47 11.79 -8.10 4.06
C HIS A 47 12.82 -7.10 3.54
N ASN A 48 13.05 -6.00 4.27
CA ASN A 48 13.90 -4.88 3.86
C ASN A 48 13.49 -4.30 2.50
N GLY A 49 12.20 -3.96 2.41
CA GLY A 49 11.54 -3.61 1.15
C GLY A 49 10.64 -4.74 0.66
N ILE A 50 9.62 -4.39 -0.12
CA ILE A 50 8.66 -5.31 -0.74
C ILE A 50 8.29 -4.82 -2.13
N ASP A 51 7.41 -5.55 -2.80
CA ASP A 51 6.79 -5.16 -4.08
C ASP A 51 5.97 -3.85 -3.92
N TYR A 52 5.82 -3.08 -4.99
CA TYR A 52 5.08 -1.81 -5.00
C TYR A 52 3.58 -2.00 -4.75
N LEU A 53 3.04 -3.19 -5.05
CA LEU A 53 1.63 -3.51 -4.93
C LEU A 53 1.39 -4.58 -3.87
N GLN A 54 0.57 -4.25 -2.86
CA GLN A 54 0.09 -5.19 -1.86
C GLN A 54 -1.42 -5.40 -2.04
N THR A 55 -1.85 -6.66 -2.12
CA THR A 55 -3.26 -7.01 -2.33
C THR A 55 -3.86 -7.58 -1.04
N PHE A 56 -5.02 -7.01 -0.67
CA PHE A 56 -5.80 -7.47 0.48
C PHE A 56 -7.21 -7.82 0.04
N TYR A 57 -7.82 -8.78 0.72
CA TYR A 57 -9.22 -9.09 0.57
C TYR A 57 -9.93 -8.91 1.92
N SER A 58 -10.94 -8.04 1.95
CA SER A 58 -11.85 -7.92 3.08
C SER A 58 -12.96 -8.96 2.92
N ILE A 59 -13.00 -9.90 3.86
CA ILE A 59 -14.04 -10.93 3.93
C ILE A 59 -15.38 -10.30 4.31
N ASP A 60 -15.38 -9.38 5.27
CA ASP A 60 -16.60 -8.79 5.83
C ASP A 60 -17.28 -7.85 4.84
N GLN A 61 -16.50 -7.17 3.99
CA GLN A 61 -17.02 -6.27 2.95
C GLN A 61 -17.05 -6.91 1.56
N ASP A 62 -16.63 -8.17 1.43
CA ASP A 62 -16.52 -8.91 0.18
C ASP A 62 -15.89 -8.09 -0.96
N CYS A 63 -14.72 -7.50 -0.68
CA CYS A 63 -14.04 -6.67 -1.66
C CYS A 63 -12.52 -6.81 -1.59
N LYS A 64 -11.89 -6.59 -2.74
CA LYS A 64 -10.43 -6.59 -2.89
C LYS A 64 -9.90 -5.16 -2.89
N LEU A 65 -8.77 -4.98 -2.21
CA LEU A 65 -8.07 -3.73 -2.00
C LEU A 65 -6.65 -3.83 -2.56
N PHE A 66 -6.17 -2.72 -3.12
CA PHE A 66 -4.78 -2.55 -3.54
C PHE A 66 -4.14 -1.45 -2.71
N PHE A 67 -2.93 -1.71 -2.22
CA PHE A 67 -2.09 -0.71 -1.59
C PHE A 67 -0.82 -0.54 -2.42
N ILE A 68 -0.64 0.65 -2.98
CA ILE A 68 0.31 0.93 -4.05
C ILE A 68 1.27 2.01 -3.61
N ASP A 69 2.57 1.72 -3.62
CA ASP A 69 3.63 2.71 -3.37
C ASP A 69 4.09 3.36 -4.69
N ASN A 70 4.20 4.70 -4.71
CA ASN A 70 4.44 5.44 -5.95
C ASN A 70 5.92 5.46 -6.35
N LEU A 71 6.84 5.44 -5.39
CA LEU A 71 8.28 5.58 -5.63
C LEU A 71 9.07 4.43 -4.99
N ASN A 72 10.01 3.86 -5.73
CA ASN A 72 11.01 2.96 -5.18
C ASN A 72 12.25 3.73 -4.68
N THR A 73 13.17 2.99 -4.06
CA THR A 73 14.44 3.55 -3.56
C THR A 73 15.25 4.26 -4.64
N GLU A 74 15.39 3.68 -5.84
CA GLU A 74 16.18 4.28 -6.93
C GLU A 74 15.61 5.63 -7.38
N MET A 75 14.29 5.73 -7.53
CA MET A 75 13.61 6.98 -7.87
C MET A 75 13.86 8.06 -6.81
N ILE A 76 13.81 7.68 -5.53
CA ILE A 76 14.09 8.59 -4.42
C ILE A 76 15.56 9.05 -4.43
N GLU A 77 16.50 8.12 -4.64
CA GLU A 77 17.93 8.42 -4.67
C GLU A 77 18.35 9.27 -5.88
N SER A 78 17.63 9.15 -7.00
CA SER A 78 17.86 9.94 -8.20
C SER A 78 17.64 11.45 -8.00
N GLY A 79 16.84 11.83 -6.99
CA GLY A 79 16.46 13.22 -6.71
C GLY A 79 15.58 13.87 -7.80
N GLY A 80 15.10 13.09 -8.79
CA GLY A 80 14.29 13.57 -9.91
C GLY A 80 12.79 13.72 -9.63
N PHE A 81 12.36 13.73 -8.38
CA PHE A 81 10.96 13.73 -7.94
C PHE A 81 10.68 14.92 -7.01
N SER A 82 9.41 15.34 -6.93
CA SER A 82 8.98 16.28 -5.89
C SER A 82 8.71 15.52 -4.60
N VAL A 83 9.00 16.08 -3.42
CA VAL A 83 8.71 15.42 -2.13
C VAL A 83 7.24 15.00 -2.00
N SER A 84 6.32 15.74 -2.63
CA SER A 84 4.89 15.40 -2.72
C SER A 84 4.59 14.10 -3.47
N ASP A 85 5.50 13.66 -4.33
CA ASP A 85 5.36 12.43 -5.14
C ASP A 85 5.70 11.18 -4.32
N ASN A 86 6.29 11.33 -3.12
CA ASN A 86 6.46 10.23 -2.19
C ASN A 86 5.17 9.97 -1.42
N TYR A 87 4.34 9.10 -1.99
CA TYR A 87 3.10 8.66 -1.39
C TYR A 87 2.75 7.22 -1.76
N ALA A 88 1.88 6.62 -0.96
CA ALA A 88 1.22 5.37 -1.26
C ALA A 88 -0.31 5.53 -1.18
N THR A 89 -1.04 4.74 -1.98
CA THR A 89 -2.50 4.84 -2.09
C THR A 89 -3.16 3.51 -1.79
N LEU A 90 -4.10 3.51 -0.84
CA LEU A 90 -5.02 2.39 -0.62
C LEU A 90 -6.32 2.65 -1.38
N ILE A 91 -6.68 1.73 -2.27
CA ILE A 91 -7.80 1.86 -3.21
C ILE A 91 -8.56 0.54 -3.32
N LEU A 92 -9.87 0.58 -3.61
CA LEU A 92 -10.59 -0.64 -3.98
C LEU A 92 -10.11 -1.11 -5.35
N SER A 93 -9.98 -2.42 -5.55
CA SER A 93 -9.63 -2.99 -6.86
C SER A 93 -10.61 -2.64 -7.97
N SER A 94 -11.87 -2.30 -7.63
CA SER A 94 -12.88 -1.83 -8.59
C SER A 94 -12.71 -0.36 -9.01
N GLU A 95 -11.83 0.39 -8.34
CA GLU A 95 -11.53 1.80 -8.62
C GLU A 95 -10.18 1.98 -9.34
N TYR A 96 -9.43 0.88 -9.56
CA TYR A 96 -8.14 0.83 -10.24
C TYR A 96 -8.31 0.27 -11.66
#